data_AF-A0A965RYU3-F1
#
_entry.id   AF-A0A965RYU3-F1
#
_cell.length_a   1.000
_cell.length_b   1.000
_cell.length_c   1.000
_cell.angle_alpha   90.00
_cell.angle_beta   90.00
_cell.angle_gamma   90.00
#
_symmetry.space_group_name_H-M   'P 1'
#
loop_
_entity.id
_entity.type
_entity.pdbx_description
1 polymer ?
#
loop_
_entity_poly.entity_id
_entity_poly.type
_entity_poly.pdbx_seq_one_letter_code
_entity_poly.pdbx_strand_id
1 'polypeptide(L)'
;MKRKEAVYKGLQFTPVYFEDTTLTSPDYFQISEFPNRLTAGKNLFKLRGNPQNLKVGGVLGIEILDYNKDPIYHEVVDYIDEDKSRVIVIYIYSDTSPGDCTITLISEAVTINNVSVPAEWQNKPNVRWTRSVSVNPNVSNVSEIIFETEPELVVEEIIGVQLDRTYVNGQFPVYTTGQIRYYLYNNQPAIEISGGTFTSDMSNGTVTVSTPSNLTPTPNYVVATTPYVSTIKKILSPTTALLDTEYTVYSSQSISSHTYNAFGYSAFSLSYEATPTYSPTENSQSFAYIQIKGLDPATGDVSRIKVFTNNNGTVGAWDLVNDIELEETEIFVTNTASLYPDQAVGTFVTQSTINTYWTASAYNGFVAAAAPTLTWTTASLNNAMKISSSLNLDANNSVLLVQTTSSGYFIENSAYKITIDALATRTTTADPVLSVYLSGSAFYANPTDYFNQEFPVKFGKRIGELRSTGDNQRFDDVVLNFESEYTGNGTLLLIVESGEWQVADIRVTTDNDAGYSPNYTRIKTPIQTTHKINNQISFKAEYYNVAGER
;
A
#
# COMPACT_ATOMS: atom_id res chain seq x y z
N MET A 1 6.86 3.98 -0.27
CA MET A 1 8.22 4.12 -0.81
C MET A 1 8.95 5.18 0.00
N LYS A 2 10.26 5.09 0.27
CA LYS A 2 10.96 6.22 0.86
C LYS A 2 10.91 7.38 -0.14
N ARG A 3 10.22 8.44 0.24
CA ARG A 3 10.02 9.62 -0.60
C ARG A 3 11.38 10.19 -1.00
N LYS A 4 11.56 10.43 -2.30
CA LYS A 4 12.73 11.14 -2.82
C LYS A 4 12.44 12.64 -2.73
N GLU A 5 13.39 13.38 -2.18
CA GLU A 5 13.26 14.82 -1.97
C GLU A 5 13.95 15.60 -3.09
N ALA A 6 13.29 16.66 -3.55
CA ALA A 6 13.83 17.58 -4.54
C ALA A 6 14.36 18.85 -3.85
N VAL A 7 15.47 19.36 -4.37
CA VAL A 7 16.03 20.64 -3.91
C VAL A 7 15.69 21.72 -4.93
N TYR A 8 15.13 22.84 -4.46
CA TYR A 8 14.90 24.03 -5.27
C TYR A 8 16.23 24.60 -5.78
N LYS A 9 16.33 24.84 -7.09
CA LYS A 9 17.54 25.33 -7.77
C LYS A 9 17.40 26.76 -8.30
N GLY A 10 16.17 27.26 -8.46
CA GLY A 10 15.89 28.60 -8.98
C GLY A 10 16.32 28.77 -10.44
N LEU A 11 16.23 27.71 -11.25
CA LEU A 11 16.68 27.70 -12.64
C LEU A 11 15.90 28.68 -13.51
N GLN A 12 14.68 29.04 -13.12
CA GLN A 12 13.88 30.09 -13.78
C GLN A 12 14.49 31.51 -13.65
N PHE A 13 15.40 31.73 -12.69
CA PHE A 13 16.06 33.02 -12.46
C PHE A 13 17.51 33.06 -12.95
N THR A 14 18.09 31.92 -13.36
CA THR A 14 19.43 31.85 -13.94
C THR A 14 19.53 32.74 -15.19
N PRO A 15 20.45 33.72 -15.27
CA PRO A 15 20.59 34.51 -16.48
C PRO A 15 20.93 33.59 -17.67
N VAL A 16 20.21 33.75 -18.79
CA VAL A 16 20.47 33.03 -20.04
C VAL A 16 20.59 34.02 -21.20
N TYR A 17 21.30 33.62 -22.25
CA TYR A 17 21.45 34.41 -23.47
C TYR A 17 20.24 34.28 -24.39
N PHE A 18 19.59 33.11 -24.39
CA PHE A 18 18.45 32.81 -25.24
C PHE A 18 17.34 32.07 -24.50
N GLU A 19 16.11 32.51 -24.73
CA GLU A 19 14.87 31.90 -24.24
C GLU A 19 14.18 31.21 -25.42
N ASP A 20 14.13 29.88 -25.39
CA ASP A 20 13.43 29.08 -26.39
C ASP A 20 11.95 28.97 -26.03
N THR A 21 11.11 29.66 -26.80
CA THR A 21 9.65 29.68 -26.61
C THR A 21 8.91 28.67 -27.50
N THR A 22 9.63 27.82 -28.23
CA THR A 22 9.01 26.83 -29.12
C THR A 22 8.46 25.64 -28.33
N LEU A 23 7.44 24.98 -28.85
CA LEU A 23 6.73 23.93 -28.11
C LEU A 23 7.59 22.69 -27.79
N THR A 24 8.53 22.35 -28.68
CA THR A 24 9.34 21.13 -28.60
C THR A 24 10.84 21.40 -28.63
N SER A 25 11.28 22.66 -28.66
CA SER A 25 12.70 23.01 -28.73
C SER A 25 13.47 22.26 -29.84
N PRO A 26 13.02 22.34 -31.11
CA PRO A 26 13.58 21.51 -32.19
C PRO A 26 15.08 21.77 -32.44
N ASP A 27 15.54 22.98 -32.12
CA ASP A 27 16.93 23.39 -32.33
C ASP A 27 17.84 23.09 -31.13
N TYR A 28 17.30 22.85 -29.93
CA TYR A 28 18.09 22.63 -28.72
C TYR A 28 17.71 21.34 -28.00
N PHE A 29 16.66 21.31 -27.18
CA PHE A 29 16.37 20.15 -26.34
C PHE A 29 15.73 18.98 -27.09
N GLN A 30 15.04 19.24 -28.21
CA GLN A 30 14.37 18.24 -29.05
C GLN A 30 13.46 17.32 -28.23
N ILE A 31 12.42 17.91 -27.64
CA ILE A 31 11.40 17.20 -26.87
C ILE A 31 10.60 16.30 -27.83
N SER A 32 10.81 14.99 -27.72
CA SER A 32 10.17 13.97 -28.55
C SER A 32 8.80 13.57 -27.99
N GLU A 33 8.67 13.55 -26.67
CA GLU A 33 7.45 13.20 -25.97
C GLU A 33 7.26 14.09 -24.75
N PHE A 34 6.03 14.59 -24.55
CA PHE A 34 5.70 15.44 -23.42
C PHE A 34 4.27 15.16 -22.94
N PRO A 35 4.05 14.94 -21.64
CA PRO A 35 2.75 14.54 -21.12
C PRO A 35 1.72 15.67 -21.21
N ASN A 36 0.46 15.32 -21.44
CA ASN A 36 -0.65 16.27 -21.39
C ASN A 36 -1.05 16.62 -19.94
N ARG A 37 -0.77 15.71 -19.00
CA ARG A 37 -1.02 15.84 -17.57
C ARG A 37 -0.09 14.88 -16.83
N LEU A 38 0.43 15.31 -15.68
CA LEU A 38 1.11 14.44 -14.74
C LEU A 38 0.08 13.85 -13.77
N THR A 39 0.00 12.52 -13.73
CA THR A 39 -0.87 11.71 -12.87
C THR A 39 -0.14 11.25 -11.62
N ALA A 40 -0.79 10.54 -10.70
CA ALA A 40 -0.11 9.94 -9.55
C ALA A 40 1.07 9.06 -9.99
N GLY A 41 2.14 8.97 -9.21
CA GLY A 41 3.23 8.03 -9.49
C GLY A 41 4.36 8.56 -10.36
N LYS A 42 5.05 7.63 -11.04
CA LYS A 42 6.19 7.91 -11.93
C LYS A 42 5.69 8.26 -13.33
N ASN A 43 5.84 9.52 -13.72
CA ASN A 43 5.50 10.03 -15.06
C ASN A 43 6.78 10.27 -15.86
N LEU A 44 6.69 10.42 -17.18
CA LEU A 44 7.87 10.67 -18.01
C LEU A 44 7.69 11.83 -19.00
N PHE A 45 8.82 12.36 -19.46
CA PHE A 45 8.94 13.04 -20.76
C PHE A 45 10.28 12.67 -21.40
N LYS A 46 10.38 12.83 -22.73
CA LYS A 46 11.54 12.38 -23.51
C LYS A 46 12.18 13.52 -24.29
N LEU A 47 13.51 13.50 -24.36
CA LEU A 47 14.28 14.47 -25.14
C LEU A 47 15.51 13.84 -25.78
N ARG A 48 16.01 14.43 -26.87
CA ARG A 48 17.23 13.93 -27.54
C ARG A 48 18.45 14.84 -27.37
N GLY A 49 18.22 16.15 -27.32
CA GLY A 49 19.27 17.15 -27.37
C GLY A 49 19.95 17.23 -28.75
N ASN A 50 19.97 18.42 -29.34
CA ASN A 50 20.60 18.66 -30.63
C ASN A 50 22.13 18.75 -30.46
N PRO A 51 22.91 17.79 -30.99
CA PRO A 51 24.36 17.76 -30.80
C PRO A 51 25.11 18.83 -31.60
N GLN A 52 24.45 19.51 -32.55
CA GLN A 52 25.06 20.60 -33.32
C GLN A 52 24.98 21.92 -32.55
N ASN A 53 23.85 22.18 -31.89
CA ASN A 53 23.61 23.44 -31.21
C ASN A 53 23.91 23.39 -29.71
N LEU A 54 23.79 22.24 -29.05
CA LEU A 54 24.17 22.06 -27.65
C LEU A 54 25.61 21.56 -27.52
N LYS A 55 26.28 21.95 -26.43
CA LYS A 55 27.63 21.46 -26.14
C LYS A 55 27.58 20.00 -25.70
N VAL A 56 28.23 19.14 -26.48
CA VAL A 56 28.42 17.71 -26.12
C VAL A 56 29.21 17.60 -24.82
N GLY A 57 28.69 16.81 -23.87
CA GLY A 57 29.24 16.70 -22.51
C GLY A 57 28.86 17.85 -21.57
N GLY A 58 28.03 18.79 -22.02
CA GLY A 58 27.45 19.84 -21.19
C GLY A 58 26.44 19.29 -20.17
N VAL A 59 26.23 20.03 -19.08
CA VAL A 59 25.28 19.67 -18.03
C VAL A 59 23.87 20.11 -18.42
N LEU A 60 22.91 19.20 -18.34
CA LEU A 60 21.48 19.51 -18.44
C LEU A 60 20.94 19.88 -17.06
N GLY A 61 20.54 21.13 -16.88
CA GLY A 61 19.83 21.57 -15.68
C GLY A 61 18.33 21.33 -15.84
N ILE A 62 17.73 20.62 -14.89
CA ILE A 62 16.29 20.35 -14.82
C ILE A 62 15.76 20.85 -13.47
N GLU A 63 14.63 21.55 -13.52
CA GLU A 63 13.83 21.95 -12.37
C GLU A 63 12.35 21.85 -12.71
N ILE A 64 11.58 21.27 -11.81
CA ILE A 64 10.14 21.09 -11.95
C ILE A 64 9.51 21.63 -10.68
N LEU A 65 8.61 22.61 -10.82
CA LEU A 65 7.95 23.27 -9.70
C LEU A 65 6.45 23.07 -9.81
N ASP A 66 5.82 22.64 -8.72
CA ASP A 66 4.37 22.50 -8.65
C ASP A 66 3.62 23.85 -8.68
N TYR A 67 2.31 23.81 -8.49
CA TYR A 67 1.46 25.01 -8.44
C TYR A 67 1.90 25.99 -7.32
N ASN A 68 2.32 25.47 -6.16
CA ASN A 68 2.75 26.23 -5.00
C ASN A 68 4.24 26.65 -5.05
N LYS A 69 4.95 26.30 -6.14
CA LYS A 69 6.39 26.50 -6.34
C LYS A 69 7.28 25.61 -5.49
N ASP A 70 6.74 24.52 -4.98
CA ASP A 70 7.51 23.49 -4.32
C ASP A 70 8.17 22.58 -5.38
N PRO A 71 9.45 22.18 -5.17
CA PRO A 71 10.17 21.38 -6.15
C PRO A 71 9.63 19.94 -6.20
N ILE A 72 9.38 19.45 -7.41
CA ILE A 72 8.99 18.07 -7.68
C ILE A 72 10.25 17.25 -8.02
N TYR A 73 10.38 16.08 -7.40
CA TYR A 73 11.52 15.20 -7.65
C TYR A 73 11.49 14.63 -9.06
N HIS A 74 12.67 14.59 -9.68
CA HIS A 74 12.87 14.05 -11.00
C HIS A 74 14.26 13.43 -11.11
N GLU A 75 14.40 12.49 -12.04
CA GLU A 75 15.69 11.89 -12.37
C GLU A 75 15.77 11.50 -13.85
N VAL A 76 16.99 11.38 -14.35
CA VAL A 76 17.25 10.88 -15.70
C VAL A 76 17.56 9.40 -15.57
N VAL A 77 16.74 8.57 -16.22
CA VAL A 77 16.86 7.11 -16.19
C VAL A 77 18.07 6.70 -17.05
N ASP A 78 18.81 5.67 -16.63
CA ASP A 78 19.88 5.09 -17.45
C ASP A 78 19.31 4.15 -18.53
N TYR A 79 18.41 4.72 -19.33
CA TYR A 79 17.70 4.06 -20.42
C TYR A 79 17.79 4.94 -21.66
N ILE A 80 17.96 4.29 -22.81
CA ILE A 80 17.90 4.94 -24.13
C ILE A 80 16.79 4.27 -24.90
N ASP A 81 15.78 5.06 -25.25
CA ASP A 81 14.67 4.60 -26.07
C ASP A 81 15.16 4.20 -27.48
N GLU A 82 14.38 3.41 -28.20
CA GLU A 82 14.70 2.94 -29.56
C GLU A 82 15.03 4.10 -30.50
N ASP A 83 14.37 5.23 -30.29
CA ASP A 83 14.50 6.47 -31.05
C ASP A 83 15.68 7.37 -30.62
N LYS A 84 16.51 6.88 -29.68
CA LYS A 84 17.66 7.55 -29.05
C LYS A 84 17.33 8.69 -28.08
N SER A 85 16.08 8.77 -27.62
CA SER A 85 15.70 9.72 -26.58
C SER A 85 16.18 9.29 -25.18
N ARG A 86 16.50 10.29 -24.36
CA ARG A 86 16.66 10.19 -22.91
C ARG A 86 15.31 10.35 -22.24
N VAL A 87 15.08 9.56 -21.22
CA VAL A 87 13.84 9.57 -20.42
C VAL A 87 14.10 10.31 -19.12
N ILE A 88 13.26 11.30 -18.83
CA ILE A 88 13.25 12.02 -17.57
C ILE A 88 11.97 11.64 -16.84
N VAL A 89 12.14 11.10 -15.64
CA VAL A 89 11.03 10.65 -14.79
C VAL A 89 10.70 11.72 -13.77
N ILE A 90 9.41 11.94 -13.55
CA ILE A 90 8.84 12.91 -12.62
C ILE A 90 8.00 12.15 -11.59
N TYR A 91 8.28 12.35 -10.32
CA TYR A 91 7.61 11.66 -9.21
C TYR A 91 6.49 12.53 -8.66
N ILE A 92 5.25 12.08 -8.81
CA ILE A 92 4.07 12.75 -8.27
C ILE A 92 3.56 11.97 -7.07
N TYR A 93 3.81 12.52 -5.89
CA TYR A 93 3.33 11.99 -4.61
C TYR A 93 1.90 12.48 -4.30
N SER A 94 1.22 11.81 -3.39
CA SER A 94 -0.17 12.09 -2.99
C SER A 94 -0.38 13.50 -2.42
N ASP A 95 0.65 14.11 -1.85
CA ASP A 95 0.64 15.46 -1.29
C ASP A 95 1.14 16.54 -2.28
N THR A 96 1.48 16.17 -3.52
CA THR A 96 1.86 17.14 -4.56
C THR A 96 0.68 18.05 -4.88
N SER A 97 0.89 19.36 -4.90
CA SER A 97 -0.19 20.33 -5.10
C SER A 97 -0.83 20.18 -6.49
N PRO A 98 -2.15 19.91 -6.60
CA PRO A 98 -2.82 19.85 -7.89
C PRO A 98 -2.83 21.22 -8.58
N GLY A 99 -2.65 21.25 -9.90
CA GLY A 99 -2.64 22.49 -10.69
C GLY A 99 -1.51 22.51 -11.74
N ASP A 100 -1.27 23.67 -12.33
CA ASP A 100 -0.23 23.82 -13.36
C ASP A 100 1.16 23.82 -12.72
N CYS A 101 1.96 22.80 -13.05
CA CYS A 101 3.39 22.79 -12.76
C CYS A 101 4.19 23.38 -13.93
N THR A 102 5.45 23.74 -13.65
CA THR A 102 6.36 24.33 -14.63
C THR A 102 7.64 23.51 -14.71
N ILE A 103 7.97 23.02 -15.90
CA ILE A 103 9.23 22.32 -16.19
C ILE A 103 10.19 23.32 -16.85
N THR A 104 11.37 23.49 -16.25
CA THR A 104 12.44 24.37 -16.73
C THR A 104 13.67 23.54 -17.08
N LEU A 105 14.14 23.67 -18.32
CA LEU A 105 15.38 23.09 -18.82
C LEU A 105 16.38 24.20 -19.11
N ILE A 106 17.62 24.02 -18.69
CA ILE A 106 18.73 24.90 -19.07
C ILE A 106 19.94 24.09 -19.54
N SER A 107 20.68 24.61 -20.50
CA SER A 107 21.91 23.99 -20.99
C SER A 107 22.85 25.02 -21.62
N GLU A 108 24.03 24.58 -22.03
CA GLU A 108 25.00 25.37 -22.80
C GLU A 108 24.81 25.09 -24.30
N ALA A 109 24.34 26.09 -25.03
CA ALA A 109 24.36 26.13 -26.49
C ALA A 109 25.72 26.64 -27.00
N VAL A 110 26.19 26.05 -28.09
CA VAL A 110 27.37 26.46 -28.86
C VAL A 110 26.99 27.47 -29.94
N THR A 111 25.83 27.26 -30.56
CA THR A 111 25.26 28.12 -31.61
C THR A 111 23.81 28.44 -31.33
N ILE A 112 23.43 29.70 -31.53
CA ILE A 112 22.05 30.18 -31.46
C ILE A 112 21.74 30.89 -32.78
N ASN A 113 20.67 30.46 -33.47
CA ASN A 113 20.32 30.93 -34.81
C ASN A 113 21.49 30.86 -35.82
N ASN A 114 22.25 29.77 -35.77
CA ASN A 114 23.47 29.53 -36.58
C ASN A 114 24.63 30.51 -36.31
N VAL A 115 24.60 31.26 -35.21
CA VAL A 115 25.69 32.15 -34.77
C VAL A 115 26.31 31.62 -33.49
N SER A 116 27.64 31.57 -33.43
CA SER A 116 28.34 31.15 -32.21
C SER A 116 28.01 32.07 -31.03
N VAL A 117 27.79 31.46 -29.87
CA VAL A 117 27.46 32.19 -28.64
C VAL A 117 28.63 33.10 -28.22
N PRO A 118 28.36 34.36 -27.78
CA PRO A 118 29.41 35.28 -27.33
C PRO A 118 30.31 34.69 -26.24
N ALA A 119 31.58 35.12 -26.21
CA ALA A 119 32.58 34.59 -25.30
C ALA A 119 32.15 34.72 -23.82
N GLU A 120 31.42 35.78 -23.45
CA GLU A 120 30.91 35.93 -22.08
C GLU A 120 29.82 34.92 -21.71
N TRP A 121 29.25 34.18 -22.66
CA TRP A 121 28.16 33.20 -22.48
C TRP A 121 28.59 31.74 -22.70
N GLN A 122 29.89 31.50 -22.92
CA GLN A 122 30.46 30.15 -23.02
C GLN A 122 30.78 29.55 -21.65
N ASN A 123 30.80 28.23 -21.54
CA ASN A 123 31.07 27.45 -20.31
C ASN A 123 30.08 27.71 -19.16
N LYS A 124 28.86 28.13 -19.46
CA LYS A 124 27.75 28.24 -18.50
C LYS A 124 26.41 28.04 -19.21
N PRO A 125 25.33 27.72 -18.48
CA PRO A 125 24.00 27.66 -19.06
C PRO A 125 23.63 28.99 -19.73
N ASN A 126 23.16 28.92 -20.97
CA ASN A 126 22.89 30.10 -21.80
C ASN A 126 21.63 29.96 -22.68
N VAL A 127 21.02 28.78 -22.70
CA VAL A 127 19.70 28.56 -23.29
C VAL A 127 18.76 28.02 -22.22
N ARG A 128 17.54 28.57 -22.16
CA ARG A 128 16.44 28.06 -21.34
C ARG A 128 15.26 27.66 -22.21
N TRP A 129 14.58 26.60 -21.81
CA TRP A 129 13.26 26.25 -22.30
C TRP A 129 12.33 26.02 -21.11
N THR A 130 11.07 26.42 -21.23
CA THR A 130 10.08 26.27 -20.17
C THR A 130 8.73 25.88 -20.73
N ARG A 131 8.07 24.93 -20.06
CA ARG A 131 6.71 24.49 -20.43
C ARG A 131 5.89 24.14 -19.19
N SER A 132 4.61 24.50 -19.23
CA SER A 132 3.65 24.16 -18.19
C SER A 132 2.88 22.88 -18.53
N VAL A 133 2.52 22.12 -17.50
CA VAL A 133 1.67 20.93 -17.60
C VAL A 133 0.83 20.79 -16.34
N SER A 134 -0.41 20.32 -16.48
CA SER A 134 -1.29 20.11 -15.33
C SER A 134 -0.86 18.89 -14.50
N VAL A 135 -1.00 18.98 -13.19
CA VAL A 135 -0.73 17.89 -12.23
C VAL A 135 -2.02 17.53 -11.50
N ASN A 136 -2.31 16.23 -11.42
CA ASN A 136 -3.37 15.71 -10.58
C ASN A 136 -2.94 14.39 -9.91
N PRO A 137 -2.58 14.40 -8.62
CA PRO A 137 -2.13 13.19 -7.90
C PRO A 137 -3.27 12.22 -7.58
N ASN A 138 -4.53 12.55 -7.87
CA ASN A 138 -5.69 11.70 -7.59
C ASN A 138 -6.14 10.86 -8.80
N VAL A 139 -5.41 10.95 -9.91
CA VAL A 139 -5.71 10.20 -11.14
C VAL A 139 -4.67 9.12 -11.33
N SER A 140 -5.12 7.91 -11.64
CA SER A 140 -4.27 6.75 -11.91
C SER A 140 -3.24 7.02 -13.00
N ASN A 141 -2.06 6.42 -12.86
CA ASN A 141 -0.97 6.58 -13.80
C ASN A 141 -1.26 5.86 -15.13
N VAL A 142 -1.08 6.57 -16.23
CA VAL A 142 -1.25 6.06 -17.60
C VAL A 142 0.01 6.19 -18.45
N SER A 143 1.16 6.47 -17.81
CA SER A 143 2.44 6.60 -18.50
C SER A 143 2.92 5.24 -19.01
N GLU A 144 3.79 5.28 -20.01
CA GLU A 144 4.49 4.09 -20.52
C GLU A 144 5.29 3.42 -19.39
N ILE A 145 5.22 2.09 -19.37
CA ILE A 145 5.98 1.25 -18.43
C ILE A 145 7.36 0.99 -19.02
N ILE A 146 8.40 1.44 -18.35
CA ILE A 146 9.79 1.13 -18.73
C ILE A 146 10.52 0.56 -17.53
N PHE A 147 11.11 -0.62 -17.72
CA PHE A 147 11.99 -1.25 -16.73
C PHE A 147 13.46 -0.96 -17.08
N GLU A 148 14.24 -0.49 -16.10
CA GLU A 148 15.71 -0.46 -16.25
C GLU A 148 16.30 -1.88 -16.21
N THR A 149 15.73 -2.76 -15.38
CA THR A 149 16.07 -4.17 -15.27
C THR A 149 14.79 -4.99 -15.42
N GLU A 150 14.80 -5.98 -16.32
CA GLU A 150 13.62 -6.81 -16.55
C GLU A 150 13.21 -7.57 -15.27
N PRO A 151 11.89 -7.66 -14.96
CA PRO A 151 11.42 -8.43 -13.81
C PRO A 151 11.77 -9.92 -13.92
N GLU A 152 12.12 -10.53 -12.78
CA GLU A 152 12.42 -11.96 -12.68
C GLU A 152 11.13 -12.76 -12.42
N LEU A 153 10.88 -13.78 -13.24
CA LEU A 153 9.75 -14.71 -13.12
C LEU A 153 10.23 -16.07 -12.62
N VAL A 154 9.82 -16.47 -11.42
CA VAL A 154 10.09 -17.81 -10.86
C VAL A 154 8.79 -18.60 -10.81
N VAL A 155 8.79 -19.81 -11.36
CA VAL A 155 7.60 -20.67 -11.45
C VAL A 155 7.86 -22.01 -10.78
N GLU A 156 6.96 -22.42 -9.91
CA GLU A 156 6.96 -23.71 -9.22
C GLU A 156 5.61 -24.42 -9.41
N GLU A 157 5.62 -25.74 -9.49
CA GLU A 157 4.38 -26.53 -9.48
C GLU A 157 3.92 -26.76 -8.04
N ILE A 158 2.65 -26.46 -7.78
CA ILE A 158 1.95 -26.89 -6.58
C ILE A 158 0.81 -27.82 -6.99
N ILE A 159 0.84 -29.05 -6.50
CA ILE A 159 -0.29 -29.96 -6.62
C ILE A 159 -1.23 -29.66 -5.45
N GLY A 160 -2.49 -29.37 -5.75
CA GLY A 160 -3.47 -29.28 -4.69
C GLY A 160 -4.81 -29.85 -5.07
N VAL A 161 -5.57 -30.16 -4.03
CA VAL A 161 -6.91 -30.72 -4.13
C VAL A 161 -7.90 -29.61 -4.48
N GLN A 162 -8.86 -29.93 -5.33
CA GLN A 162 -9.97 -29.04 -5.57
C GLN A 162 -10.75 -28.87 -4.26
N LEU A 163 -11.06 -27.62 -3.92
CA LEU A 163 -11.77 -27.27 -2.70
C LEU A 163 -13.25 -27.02 -3.02
N ASP A 164 -14.13 -27.76 -2.34
CA ASP A 164 -15.56 -27.45 -2.34
C ASP A 164 -15.83 -26.32 -1.35
N ARG A 165 -16.57 -25.32 -1.83
CA ARG A 165 -16.93 -24.13 -1.07
C ARG A 165 -18.35 -24.27 -0.53
N THR A 166 -18.50 -24.15 0.78
CA THR A 166 -19.79 -24.21 1.47
C THR A 166 -20.02 -22.99 2.34
N TYR A 167 -21.28 -22.57 2.47
CA TYR A 167 -21.69 -21.47 3.34
C TYR A 167 -22.75 -21.97 4.32
N VAL A 168 -22.59 -21.64 5.60
CA VAL A 168 -23.53 -22.09 6.64
C VAL A 168 -24.92 -21.49 6.45
N ASN A 169 -25.01 -20.20 6.12
CA ASN A 169 -26.26 -19.44 6.00
C ASN A 169 -26.45 -18.79 4.61
N GLY A 170 -25.86 -19.38 3.57
CA GLY A 170 -25.76 -18.76 2.24
C GLY A 170 -24.62 -17.74 2.12
N GLN A 171 -24.31 -17.31 0.89
CA GLN A 171 -23.21 -16.38 0.63
C GLN A 171 -23.51 -14.96 1.12
N PHE A 172 -24.76 -14.51 1.00
CA PHE A 172 -25.20 -13.17 1.41
C PHE A 172 -26.29 -13.24 2.49
N PRO A 173 -25.96 -13.65 3.74
CA PRO A 173 -26.92 -13.64 4.83
C PRO A 173 -27.37 -12.22 5.20
N VAL A 174 -28.57 -12.12 5.79
CA VAL A 174 -29.11 -10.88 6.35
C VAL A 174 -29.18 -11.00 7.87
N TYR A 175 -28.51 -10.08 8.57
CA TYR A 175 -28.49 -9.98 10.03
C TYR A 175 -29.45 -8.90 10.52
N THR A 176 -30.33 -9.25 11.46
CA THR A 176 -31.36 -8.36 12.01
C THR A 176 -31.46 -8.44 13.54
N THR A 177 -30.48 -9.05 14.20
CA THR A 177 -30.51 -9.27 15.65
C THR A 177 -30.13 -8.00 16.39
N GLY A 178 -30.98 -7.56 17.33
CA GLY A 178 -30.74 -6.36 18.13
C GLY A 178 -31.25 -5.07 17.48
N GLN A 179 -30.78 -3.94 17.99
CA GLN A 179 -31.07 -2.60 17.49
C GLN A 179 -29.79 -1.79 17.40
N ILE A 180 -29.71 -0.84 16.47
CA ILE A 180 -28.55 0.05 16.34
C ILE A 180 -28.93 1.50 16.58
N ARG A 181 -28.02 2.25 17.22
CA ARG A 181 -28.04 3.72 17.22
C ARG A 181 -26.93 4.24 16.33
N TYR A 182 -27.11 5.42 15.78
CA TYR A 182 -26.12 6.12 14.96
C TYR A 182 -25.63 7.37 15.67
N TYR A 183 -24.34 7.67 15.52
CA TYR A 183 -23.69 8.84 16.09
C TYR A 183 -22.41 9.18 15.31
N LEU A 184 -21.86 10.37 15.53
CA LEU A 184 -20.55 10.74 15.02
C LEU A 184 -19.46 10.37 16.04
N TYR A 185 -18.54 9.49 15.66
CA TYR A 185 -17.34 9.14 16.41
C TYR A 185 -16.13 9.82 15.76
N ASN A 186 -15.52 10.81 16.44
CA ASN A 186 -14.42 11.61 15.88
C ASN A 186 -14.74 12.20 14.48
N ASN A 187 -15.94 12.75 14.32
CA ASN A 187 -16.49 13.27 13.06
C ASN A 187 -16.67 12.23 11.95
N GLN A 188 -16.68 10.93 12.26
CA GLN A 188 -17.02 9.87 11.31
C GLN A 188 -18.35 9.22 11.68
N PRO A 189 -19.17 8.83 10.69
CA PRO A 189 -20.43 8.14 10.93
C PRO A 189 -20.16 6.77 11.58
N ALA A 190 -20.82 6.50 12.69
CA ALA A 190 -20.64 5.28 13.46
C ALA A 190 -22.00 4.73 13.93
N ILE A 191 -22.04 3.42 14.15
CA ILE A 191 -23.17 2.73 14.76
C ILE A 191 -22.72 1.91 15.96
N GLU A 192 -23.61 1.84 16.94
CA GLU A 192 -23.48 0.95 18.08
C GLU A 192 -24.69 0.02 18.15
N ILE A 193 -24.43 -1.28 18.26
CA ILE A 193 -25.45 -2.33 18.38
C ILE A 193 -25.73 -2.69 19.83
N SER A 194 -27.01 -2.90 20.13
CA SER A 194 -27.52 -3.42 21.40
C SER A 194 -28.33 -4.68 21.15
N GLY A 195 -28.11 -5.72 21.96
CA GLY A 195 -28.79 -7.01 21.80
C GLY A 195 -28.27 -7.88 20.64
N GLY A 196 -27.12 -7.54 20.06
CA GLY A 196 -26.45 -8.27 18.99
C GLY A 196 -24.94 -7.97 18.98
N THR A 197 -24.20 -8.60 18.07
CA THR A 197 -22.75 -8.39 17.91
C THR A 197 -22.34 -8.39 16.44
N PHE A 198 -21.46 -7.47 16.07
CA PHE A 198 -20.77 -7.48 14.79
C PHE A 198 -19.70 -8.58 14.75
N THR A 199 -19.54 -9.19 13.57
CA THR A 199 -18.48 -10.18 13.27
C THR A 199 -17.64 -9.67 12.10
N SER A 200 -16.40 -10.15 11.94
CA SER A 200 -15.51 -9.70 10.85
C SER A 200 -16.13 -9.74 9.45
N ASP A 201 -16.92 -10.79 9.15
CA ASP A 201 -17.62 -10.93 7.86
C ASP A 201 -18.59 -9.78 7.54
N MET A 202 -19.02 -9.03 8.57
CA MET A 202 -19.93 -7.91 8.38
C MET A 202 -19.23 -6.65 7.84
N SER A 203 -17.90 -6.64 7.78
CA SER A 203 -17.16 -5.56 7.11
C SER A 203 -17.57 -5.46 5.65
N ASN A 204 -17.68 -4.24 5.11
CA ASN A 204 -18.25 -3.95 3.79
C ASN A 204 -19.74 -4.34 3.61
N GLY A 205 -20.38 -4.88 4.65
CA GLY A 205 -21.81 -5.19 4.64
C GLY A 205 -22.67 -3.92 4.57
N THR A 206 -23.81 -4.01 3.90
CA THR A 206 -24.77 -2.91 3.77
C THR A 206 -25.77 -2.91 4.93
N VAL A 207 -25.71 -1.88 5.76
CA VAL A 207 -26.67 -1.58 6.82
C VAL A 207 -27.82 -0.77 6.25
N THR A 208 -29.05 -1.19 6.55
CA THR A 208 -30.28 -0.45 6.22
C THR A 208 -31.12 -0.25 7.48
N VAL A 209 -31.50 1.00 7.74
CA VAL A 209 -32.44 1.40 8.79
C VAL A 209 -33.65 2.03 8.14
N SER A 210 -34.73 1.25 7.99
CA SER A 210 -35.94 1.70 7.30
C SER A 210 -36.66 2.83 8.02
N THR A 211 -36.61 2.84 9.36
CA THR A 211 -37.28 3.84 10.20
C THR A 211 -36.38 4.30 11.36
N PRO A 212 -35.46 5.25 11.11
CA PRO A 212 -34.64 5.86 12.15
C PRO A 212 -35.50 6.59 13.20
N SER A 213 -35.20 6.39 14.48
CA SER A 213 -35.92 7.01 15.60
C SER A 213 -35.10 8.14 16.24
N ASN A 214 -35.75 9.13 16.86
CA ASN A 214 -35.06 10.20 17.62
C ASN A 214 -33.94 10.91 16.83
N LEU A 215 -34.28 11.40 15.63
CA LEU A 215 -33.32 12.05 14.73
C LEU A 215 -32.84 13.40 15.27
N THR A 216 -31.52 13.63 15.18
CA THR A 216 -30.88 14.89 15.59
C THR A 216 -29.72 15.28 14.66
N PRO A 217 -29.48 16.58 14.41
CA PRO A 217 -30.28 17.73 14.83
C PRO A 217 -31.62 17.85 14.08
N THR A 218 -32.57 18.59 14.65
CA THR A 218 -33.87 18.85 14.02
C THR A 218 -33.69 19.72 12.77
N PRO A 219 -34.24 19.32 11.61
CA PRO A 219 -34.16 20.12 10.39
C PRO A 219 -34.87 21.47 10.52
N ASN A 220 -34.28 22.53 9.94
CA ASN A 220 -34.91 23.86 9.88
C ASN A 220 -36.10 23.93 8.91
N TYR A 221 -36.15 23.02 7.94
CA TYR A 221 -37.21 22.90 6.94
C TYR A 221 -37.77 21.49 6.96
N VAL A 222 -39.00 21.32 6.45
CA VAL A 222 -39.59 19.99 6.27
C VAL A 222 -38.75 19.21 5.25
N VAL A 223 -38.24 18.06 5.67
CA VAL A 223 -37.48 17.10 4.84
C VAL A 223 -38.27 15.81 4.68
N ALA A 224 -38.07 15.12 3.57
CA ALA A 224 -38.58 13.76 3.43
C ALA A 224 -37.66 12.81 4.24
N THR A 225 -38.18 12.22 5.32
CA THR A 225 -37.47 11.14 6.03
C THR A 225 -37.36 9.93 5.12
N THR A 226 -36.15 9.60 4.69
CA THR A 226 -35.82 8.40 3.92
C THR A 226 -35.15 7.36 4.82
N PRO A 227 -35.19 6.07 4.47
CA PRO A 227 -34.32 5.07 5.08
C PRO A 227 -32.87 5.54 5.08
N TYR A 228 -32.13 5.20 6.14
CA TYR A 228 -30.68 5.35 6.14
C TYR A 228 -30.04 4.06 5.63
N VAL A 229 -29.15 4.19 4.64
CA VAL A 229 -28.42 3.07 4.04
C VAL A 229 -26.96 3.46 3.97
N SER A 230 -26.07 2.62 4.49
CA SER A 230 -24.62 2.79 4.37
C SER A 230 -23.93 1.43 4.45
N THR A 231 -22.73 1.34 3.90
CA THR A 231 -21.82 0.22 4.09
C THR A 231 -21.01 0.37 5.39
N ILE A 232 -20.68 -0.75 6.03
CA ILE A 232 -19.74 -0.83 7.16
C ILE A 232 -18.34 -0.62 6.61
N LYS A 233 -17.74 0.50 7.00
CA LYS A 233 -16.35 0.83 6.68
C LYS A 233 -15.37 -0.01 7.48
N LYS A 234 -15.59 -0.11 8.80
CA LYS A 234 -14.70 -0.84 9.71
C LYS A 234 -15.44 -1.26 10.98
N ILE A 235 -15.17 -2.45 11.48
CA ILE A 235 -15.70 -2.92 12.76
C ILE A 235 -14.67 -2.63 13.85
N LEU A 236 -15.00 -1.74 14.77
CA LEU A 236 -14.09 -1.34 15.84
C LEU A 236 -14.11 -2.38 16.97
N SER A 237 -15.29 -2.85 17.33
CA SER A 237 -15.53 -3.84 18.37
C SER A 237 -16.79 -4.66 18.02
N PRO A 238 -17.11 -5.72 18.79
CA PRO A 238 -18.35 -6.47 18.62
C PRO A 238 -19.60 -5.61 18.73
N THR A 239 -19.52 -4.42 19.33
CA THR A 239 -20.67 -3.53 19.50
C THR A 239 -20.62 -2.28 18.65
N THR A 240 -19.49 -1.94 18.02
CA THR A 240 -19.30 -0.64 17.36
C THR A 240 -18.67 -0.79 15.99
N ALA A 241 -19.22 -0.09 14.99
CA ALA A 241 -18.70 -0.06 13.63
C ALA A 241 -18.75 1.37 13.04
N LEU A 242 -17.76 1.70 12.22
CA LEU A 242 -17.72 2.89 11.38
C LEU A 242 -18.44 2.61 10.06
N LEU A 243 -19.04 3.64 9.50
CA LEU A 243 -19.79 3.61 8.24
C LEU A 243 -19.10 4.48 7.18
N ASP A 244 -19.42 4.25 5.90
CA ASP A 244 -18.83 5.04 4.81
C ASP A 244 -19.52 6.38 4.59
N THR A 245 -20.84 6.46 4.83
CA THR A 245 -21.64 7.63 4.44
C THR A 245 -22.42 8.21 5.60
N GLU A 246 -22.47 9.55 5.66
CA GLU A 246 -23.29 10.28 6.62
C GLU A 246 -24.78 10.18 6.27
N TYR A 247 -25.65 10.33 7.27
CA TYR A 247 -27.09 10.34 7.02
C TYR A 247 -27.56 11.71 6.51
N THR A 248 -27.62 11.86 5.19
CA THR A 248 -28.05 13.09 4.51
C THR A 248 -29.45 12.97 3.91
N VAL A 249 -30.23 14.04 4.01
CA VAL A 249 -31.57 14.17 3.41
C VAL A 249 -31.73 15.51 2.71
N TYR A 250 -32.66 15.57 1.77
CA TYR A 250 -32.92 16.77 0.97
C TYR A 250 -34.31 17.35 1.27
N SER A 251 -34.44 18.66 1.09
CA SER A 251 -35.72 19.37 1.16
C SER A 251 -36.05 19.98 -0.20
N SER A 252 -37.34 20.09 -0.53
CA SER A 252 -37.78 20.87 -1.69
C SER A 252 -37.71 22.38 -1.46
N GLN A 253 -37.47 22.82 -0.21
CA GLN A 253 -37.44 24.23 0.20
C GLN A 253 -36.01 24.80 0.31
N SER A 254 -34.99 23.97 0.11
CA SER A 254 -33.58 24.36 0.23
C SER A 254 -32.74 23.63 -0.81
N ILE A 255 -31.72 24.31 -1.35
CA ILE A 255 -30.71 23.67 -2.20
C ILE A 255 -29.61 22.98 -1.38
N SER A 256 -29.56 23.23 -0.07
CA SER A 256 -28.61 22.59 0.86
C SER A 256 -29.21 21.31 1.43
N SER A 257 -28.42 20.24 1.48
CA SER A 257 -28.76 19.02 2.21
C SER A 257 -28.75 19.25 3.72
N HIS A 258 -29.51 18.44 4.44
CA HIS A 258 -29.48 18.35 5.89
C HIS A 258 -28.78 17.05 6.29
N THR A 259 -27.81 17.14 7.19
CA THR A 259 -27.10 15.99 7.74
C THR A 259 -27.55 15.73 9.17
N TYR A 260 -27.99 14.50 9.46
CA TYR A 260 -28.21 14.05 10.82
C TYR A 260 -26.90 13.59 11.45
N ASN A 261 -26.70 13.92 12.72
CA ASN A 261 -25.52 13.53 13.49
C ASN A 261 -25.80 12.33 14.40
N ALA A 262 -27.08 12.05 14.71
CA ALA A 262 -27.46 10.88 15.49
C ALA A 262 -28.91 10.43 15.27
N PHE A 263 -29.17 9.14 15.46
CA PHE A 263 -30.51 8.56 15.68
C PHE A 263 -30.45 7.53 16.82
N GLY A 264 -31.55 7.40 17.56
CA GLY A 264 -31.68 6.45 18.68
C GLY A 264 -31.83 5.00 18.22
N TYR A 265 -31.85 4.05 19.17
CA TYR A 265 -31.92 2.63 18.84
C TYR A 265 -33.12 2.29 17.94
N SER A 266 -32.82 1.83 16.72
CA SER A 266 -33.78 1.48 15.69
C SER A 266 -33.51 0.06 15.17
N ALA A 267 -34.57 -0.58 14.67
CA ALA A 267 -34.44 -1.85 13.97
C ALA A 267 -33.66 -1.65 12.65
N PHE A 268 -32.87 -2.65 12.28
CA PHE A 268 -32.02 -2.60 11.09
C PHE A 268 -31.98 -3.96 10.39
N SER A 269 -31.47 -3.95 9.16
CA SER A 269 -31.03 -5.13 8.44
C SER A 269 -29.62 -4.90 7.89
N LEU A 270 -28.75 -5.89 8.03
CA LEU A 270 -27.38 -5.86 7.54
C LEU A 270 -27.16 -7.04 6.60
N SER A 271 -26.94 -6.75 5.32
CA SER A 271 -26.57 -7.76 4.31
C SER A 271 -25.07 -7.75 4.13
N TYR A 272 -24.40 -8.90 4.25
CA TYR A 272 -22.95 -9.00 4.15
C TYR A 272 -22.54 -10.30 3.44
N GLU A 273 -21.30 -10.39 2.97
CA GLU A 273 -20.76 -11.61 2.38
C GLU A 273 -20.12 -12.48 3.47
N ALA A 274 -20.62 -13.70 3.64
CA ALA A 274 -20.08 -14.64 4.63
C ALA A 274 -18.78 -15.28 4.13
N THR A 275 -17.82 -15.47 5.03
CA THR A 275 -16.59 -16.22 4.71
C THR A 275 -16.96 -17.70 4.49
N PRO A 276 -16.60 -18.31 3.35
CA PRO A 276 -16.89 -19.72 3.11
C PRO A 276 -16.02 -20.66 3.92
N THR A 277 -16.52 -21.88 4.14
CA THR A 277 -15.72 -23.02 4.57
C THR A 277 -15.31 -23.87 3.37
N TYR A 278 -14.03 -24.24 3.33
CA TYR A 278 -13.47 -25.07 2.27
C TYR A 278 -13.27 -26.50 2.75
N SER A 279 -13.75 -27.48 1.99
CA SER A 279 -13.49 -28.89 2.21
C SER A 279 -12.77 -29.50 1.01
N PRO A 280 -11.69 -30.28 1.21
CA PRO A 280 -10.97 -30.90 0.11
C PRO A 280 -11.83 -31.99 -0.55
N THR A 281 -11.75 -32.07 -1.87
CA THR A 281 -12.32 -33.16 -2.68
C THR A 281 -11.25 -34.20 -3.02
N GLU A 282 -11.65 -35.33 -3.61
CA GLU A 282 -10.73 -36.36 -4.10
C GLU A 282 -10.00 -35.95 -5.40
N ASN A 283 -10.47 -34.90 -6.07
CA ASN A 283 -9.85 -34.41 -7.30
C ASN A 283 -8.67 -33.50 -6.96
N SER A 284 -7.58 -33.62 -7.74
CA SER A 284 -6.42 -32.72 -7.65
C SER A 284 -6.09 -32.12 -9.00
N GLN A 285 -5.50 -30.93 -8.98
CA GLN A 285 -5.05 -30.21 -10.16
C GLN A 285 -3.69 -29.57 -9.88
N SER A 286 -2.88 -29.45 -10.93
CA SER A 286 -1.61 -28.72 -10.88
C SER A 286 -1.86 -27.22 -11.01
N PHE A 287 -1.23 -26.46 -10.12
CA PHE A 287 -1.18 -25.00 -10.16
C PHE A 287 0.25 -24.54 -10.39
N ALA A 288 0.41 -23.49 -11.17
CA ALA A 288 1.64 -22.73 -11.25
C ALA A 288 1.65 -21.68 -10.13
N TYR A 289 2.59 -21.80 -9.21
CA TYR A 289 2.93 -20.76 -8.26
C TYR A 289 4.01 -19.88 -8.88
N ILE A 290 3.63 -18.66 -9.20
CA ILE A 290 4.43 -17.71 -9.96
C ILE A 290 4.82 -16.58 -9.02
N GLN A 291 6.12 -16.34 -8.89
CA GLN A 291 6.66 -15.22 -8.14
C GLN A 291 7.31 -14.25 -9.11
N ILE A 292 6.96 -12.97 -9.01
CA ILE A 292 7.51 -11.91 -9.85
C ILE A 292 8.26 -10.94 -8.94
N LYS A 293 9.54 -10.69 -9.25
CA LYS A 293 10.43 -9.78 -8.53
C LYS A 293 10.92 -8.69 -9.48
N GLY A 294 11.24 -7.51 -8.96
CA GLY A 294 11.72 -6.42 -9.82
C GLY A 294 10.58 -5.74 -10.60
N LEU A 295 9.36 -5.76 -10.05
CA LEU A 295 8.16 -5.27 -10.70
C LEU A 295 7.97 -3.74 -10.57
N ASP A 296 8.82 -3.04 -9.81
CA ASP A 296 8.80 -1.58 -9.75
C ASP A 296 9.49 -0.99 -11.00
N PRO A 297 8.75 -0.37 -11.95
CA PRO A 297 9.34 0.14 -13.17
C PRO A 297 10.06 1.48 -12.92
N ALA A 298 10.95 1.88 -13.83
CA ALA A 298 11.56 3.21 -13.80
C ALA A 298 10.53 4.31 -14.10
N THR A 299 9.50 4.00 -14.88
CA THR A 299 8.36 4.88 -15.19
C THR A 299 7.09 4.09 -15.40
N GLY A 300 5.94 4.74 -15.23
CA GLY A 300 4.64 4.11 -15.35
C GLY A 300 4.25 3.37 -14.08
N ASP A 301 3.13 2.67 -14.18
CA ASP A 301 2.57 1.85 -13.12
C ASP A 301 1.95 0.59 -13.74
N VAL A 302 2.41 -0.58 -13.29
CA VAL A 302 1.82 -1.87 -13.61
C VAL A 302 0.53 -2.03 -12.83
N SER A 303 -0.60 -1.94 -13.52
CA SER A 303 -1.92 -2.18 -12.93
C SER A 303 -2.38 -3.63 -13.07
N ARG A 304 -1.84 -4.36 -14.06
CA ARG A 304 -2.38 -5.67 -14.47
C ARG A 304 -1.29 -6.55 -15.05
N ILE A 305 -1.38 -7.83 -14.74
CA ILE A 305 -0.45 -8.87 -15.19
C ILE A 305 -1.24 -9.95 -15.93
N LYS A 306 -0.82 -10.22 -17.16
CA LYS A 306 -1.32 -11.34 -17.95
C LYS A 306 -0.29 -12.43 -18.02
N VAL A 307 -0.69 -13.63 -17.61
CA VAL A 307 0.15 -14.83 -17.64
C VAL A 307 -0.27 -15.70 -18.81
N PHE A 308 0.70 -16.05 -19.64
CA PHE A 308 0.52 -16.93 -20.78
C PHE A 308 1.37 -18.19 -20.62
N THR A 309 0.90 -19.28 -21.23
CA THR A 309 1.65 -20.53 -21.33
C THR A 309 1.82 -20.98 -22.77
N ASN A 310 2.89 -21.71 -23.05
CA ASN A 310 3.08 -22.43 -24.31
C ASN A 310 3.73 -23.79 -24.05
N ASN A 311 3.34 -24.81 -24.80
CA ASN A 311 3.91 -26.15 -24.71
C ASN A 311 5.14 -26.26 -25.60
N ASN A 312 6.32 -26.51 -25.03
CA ASN A 312 7.58 -26.63 -25.78
C ASN A 312 7.61 -27.78 -26.81
N GLY A 313 6.62 -28.68 -26.79
CA GLY A 313 6.46 -29.79 -27.73
C GLY A 313 5.46 -29.57 -28.87
N THR A 314 4.82 -28.40 -29.00
CA THR A 314 3.86 -28.11 -30.07
C THR A 314 4.11 -26.70 -30.61
N VAL A 315 4.13 -26.53 -31.94
CA VAL A 315 4.16 -25.19 -32.54
C VAL A 315 2.77 -24.58 -32.32
N GLY A 316 2.65 -23.75 -31.29
CA GLY A 316 1.40 -23.13 -30.86
C GLY A 316 1.60 -21.66 -30.47
N ALA A 317 0.49 -20.92 -30.49
CA ALA A 317 0.44 -19.58 -29.95
C ALA A 317 0.52 -19.61 -28.41
N TRP A 318 0.87 -18.47 -27.80
CA TRP A 318 0.78 -18.29 -26.36
C TRP A 318 -0.69 -18.24 -25.93
N ASP A 319 -1.09 -19.12 -25.03
CA ASP A 319 -2.44 -19.18 -24.49
C ASP A 319 -2.51 -18.40 -23.17
N LEU A 320 -3.48 -17.49 -23.04
CA LEU A 320 -3.72 -16.75 -21.80
C LEU A 320 -4.28 -17.69 -20.74
N VAL A 321 -3.61 -17.81 -19.59
CA VAL A 321 -4.03 -18.67 -18.47
C VAL A 321 -4.50 -17.87 -17.27
N ASN A 322 -4.06 -16.61 -17.14
CA ASN A 322 -4.53 -15.73 -16.07
C ASN A 322 -4.43 -14.26 -16.46
N ASP A 323 -5.36 -13.46 -15.98
CA ASP A 323 -5.41 -12.00 -16.11
C ASP A 323 -5.79 -11.41 -14.75
N ILE A 324 -4.83 -10.77 -14.09
CA ILE A 324 -4.93 -10.38 -12.68
C ILE A 324 -4.60 -8.91 -12.53
N GLU A 325 -5.40 -8.21 -11.72
CA GLU A 325 -5.08 -6.87 -11.24
C GLU A 325 -3.98 -6.94 -10.18
N LEU A 326 -2.98 -6.05 -10.29
CA LEU A 326 -1.87 -6.02 -9.37
C LEU A 326 -2.29 -5.29 -8.09
N GLU A 327 -2.48 -6.07 -7.02
CA GLU A 327 -2.76 -5.57 -5.69
C GLU A 327 -1.55 -5.75 -4.75
N GLU A 328 -1.68 -5.19 -3.55
CA GLU A 328 -0.69 -5.39 -2.49
C GLU A 328 -0.59 -6.88 -2.12
N THR A 329 0.64 -7.36 -1.93
CA THR A 329 0.90 -8.76 -1.61
C THR A 329 1.25 -8.89 -0.14
N GLU A 330 0.42 -9.60 0.63
CA GLU A 330 0.70 -9.92 2.03
C GLU A 330 1.93 -10.82 2.15
N ILE A 331 2.89 -10.45 2.99
CA ILE A 331 4.16 -11.15 3.13
C ILE A 331 4.03 -12.31 4.11
N PHE A 332 3.31 -12.12 5.22
CA PHE A 332 3.14 -13.17 6.22
C PHE A 332 1.78 -13.84 6.09
N VAL A 333 1.76 -14.97 5.36
CA VAL A 333 0.55 -15.78 5.19
C VAL A 333 0.62 -17.13 5.89
N THR A 334 -0.54 -17.67 6.20
CA THR A 334 -0.72 -18.92 6.94
C THR A 334 -0.16 -20.15 6.22
N ASN A 335 -0.15 -20.16 4.88
CA ASN A 335 0.50 -21.19 4.06
C ASN A 335 0.63 -20.76 2.58
N THR A 336 1.85 -20.62 2.06
CA THR A 336 2.09 -20.36 0.62
C THR A 336 2.01 -21.60 -0.26
N ALA A 337 2.23 -22.79 0.33
CA ALA A 337 2.20 -24.09 -0.36
C ALA A 337 0.79 -24.70 -0.46
N SER A 338 -0.24 -24.02 0.07
CA SER A 338 -1.63 -24.48 -0.04
C SER A 338 -2.39 -23.72 -1.13
N LEU A 339 -3.40 -24.39 -1.69
CA LEU A 339 -4.41 -23.76 -2.54
C LEU A 339 -5.48 -22.99 -1.76
N TYR A 340 -5.46 -23.03 -0.43
CA TYR A 340 -6.30 -22.13 0.35
C TYR A 340 -5.97 -20.67 -0.04
N PRO A 341 -6.98 -19.79 -0.05
CA PRO A 341 -6.74 -18.37 -0.17
C PRO A 341 -5.68 -17.92 0.84
N ASP A 342 -4.78 -17.06 0.40
CA ASP A 342 -3.78 -16.47 1.26
C ASP A 342 -4.48 -15.72 2.39
N GLN A 343 -4.25 -16.14 3.64
CA GLN A 343 -4.75 -15.45 4.83
C GLN A 343 -3.56 -14.89 5.61
N ALA A 344 -3.64 -13.62 6.01
CA ALA A 344 -2.62 -12.97 6.82
C ALA A 344 -2.51 -13.62 8.20
N VAL A 345 -1.29 -13.84 8.69
CA VAL A 345 -1.06 -14.41 10.03
C VAL A 345 -1.50 -13.48 11.16
N GLY A 346 -1.64 -12.18 10.89
CA GLY A 346 -2.11 -11.19 11.85
C GLY A 346 -3.63 -11.02 11.91
N THR A 347 -4.39 -11.79 11.12
CA THR A 347 -5.85 -11.85 11.23
C THR A 347 -6.25 -12.95 12.20
N PHE A 348 -6.53 -12.58 13.46
CA PHE A 348 -6.77 -13.54 14.53
C PHE A 348 -8.23 -14.03 14.56
N VAL A 349 -8.52 -15.13 13.89
CA VAL A 349 -9.89 -15.70 13.89
C VAL A 349 -10.18 -16.51 15.15
N THR A 350 -9.18 -17.23 15.69
CA THR A 350 -9.33 -18.06 16.89
C THR A 350 -8.04 -18.08 17.71
N GLN A 351 -8.11 -18.58 18.95
CA GLN A 351 -6.92 -18.89 19.76
C GLN A 351 -5.95 -19.84 19.05
N SER A 352 -6.45 -20.78 18.22
CA SER A 352 -5.58 -21.68 17.47
C SER A 352 -4.73 -20.93 16.46
N THR A 353 -5.26 -19.88 15.82
CA THR A 353 -4.51 -19.03 14.88
C THR A 353 -3.30 -18.40 15.57
N ILE A 354 -3.50 -17.83 16.76
CA ILE A 354 -2.41 -17.25 17.56
C ILE A 354 -1.39 -18.34 17.93
N ASN A 355 -1.85 -19.48 18.46
CA ASN A 355 -0.95 -20.55 18.92
C ASN A 355 -0.11 -21.17 17.79
N THR A 356 -0.61 -21.20 16.55
CA THR A 356 0.10 -21.74 15.39
C THR A 356 1.11 -20.75 14.82
N TYR A 357 0.75 -19.48 14.73
CA TYR A 357 1.51 -18.50 13.94
C TYR A 357 2.32 -17.49 14.78
N TRP A 358 2.13 -17.47 16.10
CA TRP A 358 2.78 -16.52 16.99
C TRP A 358 3.39 -17.21 18.22
N THR A 359 4.55 -16.71 18.64
CA THR A 359 5.23 -17.13 19.87
C THR A 359 5.59 -15.92 20.69
N ALA A 360 5.78 -16.12 21.99
CA ALA A 360 6.22 -15.06 22.87
C ALA A 360 7.36 -15.48 23.79
N SER A 361 8.14 -14.48 24.20
CA SER A 361 9.24 -14.58 25.15
C SER A 361 9.29 -13.30 25.97
N ALA A 362 10.00 -13.32 27.09
CA ALA A 362 10.21 -12.13 27.90
C ALA A 362 11.65 -12.09 28.38
N TYR A 363 12.18 -10.89 28.57
CA TYR A 363 13.55 -10.68 29.02
C TYR A 363 13.60 -9.61 30.10
N ASN A 364 14.47 -9.80 31.09
CA ASN A 364 14.85 -8.81 32.07
C ASN A 364 16.39 -8.70 32.03
N GLY A 365 16.89 -7.69 31.33
CA GLY A 365 18.26 -7.59 30.85
C GLY A 365 18.66 -8.82 30.05
N PHE A 366 19.82 -9.41 30.39
CA PHE A 366 20.36 -10.60 29.74
C PHE A 366 19.71 -11.93 30.18
N VAL A 367 18.66 -11.91 31.00
CA VAL A 367 18.03 -13.11 31.56
C VAL A 367 16.64 -13.31 30.95
N ALA A 368 16.36 -14.53 30.49
CA ALA A 368 15.02 -14.93 30.06
C ALA A 368 14.06 -14.96 31.26
N ALA A 369 12.89 -14.35 31.09
CA ALA A 369 11.81 -14.34 32.06
C ALA A 369 10.66 -15.25 31.60
N ALA A 370 9.62 -15.39 32.43
CA ALA A 370 8.42 -16.11 32.05
C ALA A 370 7.75 -15.42 30.85
N ALA A 371 7.52 -16.18 29.78
CA ALA A 371 6.88 -15.67 28.57
C ALA A 371 5.47 -15.15 28.86
N PRO A 372 5.01 -14.09 28.17
CA PRO A 372 3.65 -13.61 28.32
C PRO A 372 2.65 -14.63 27.75
N THR A 373 1.41 -14.55 28.23
CA THR A 373 0.29 -15.30 27.67
C THR A 373 -0.34 -14.50 26.54
N LEU A 374 -0.50 -15.14 25.37
CA LEU A 374 -1.20 -14.57 24.21
C LEU A 374 -2.64 -15.09 24.19
N THR A 375 -3.63 -14.21 24.34
CA THR A 375 -5.04 -14.60 24.43
C THR A 375 -5.86 -13.95 23.35
N TRP A 376 -6.62 -14.75 22.61
CA TRP A 376 -7.61 -14.26 21.65
C TRP A 376 -8.77 -13.59 22.38
N THR A 377 -9.14 -12.38 21.95
CA THR A 377 -10.27 -11.64 22.52
C THR A 377 -10.92 -10.77 21.47
N THR A 378 -12.21 -10.49 21.65
CA THR A 378 -12.95 -9.52 20.85
C THR A 378 -13.46 -8.36 21.71
N ALA A 379 -13.19 -8.34 23.01
CA ALA A 379 -13.93 -7.47 23.95
C ALA A 379 -13.69 -5.96 23.73
N SER A 380 -12.48 -5.56 23.36
CA SER A 380 -12.09 -4.15 23.24
C SER A 380 -11.61 -3.78 21.83
N LEU A 381 -10.93 -4.72 21.17
CA LEU A 381 -10.61 -4.71 19.75
C LEU A 381 -11.23 -5.94 19.12
N ASN A 382 -11.76 -5.82 17.91
CA ASN A 382 -12.26 -6.98 17.17
C ASN A 382 -11.11 -7.93 16.81
N ASN A 383 -11.29 -9.24 17.03
CA ASN A 383 -10.33 -10.28 16.66
C ASN A 383 -8.87 -9.97 17.05
N ALA A 384 -8.64 -9.67 18.33
CA ALA A 384 -7.36 -9.22 18.84
C ALA A 384 -6.59 -10.29 19.61
N MET A 385 -5.27 -10.12 19.63
CA MET A 385 -4.35 -10.82 20.51
C MET A 385 -4.02 -9.91 21.70
N LYS A 386 -4.50 -10.27 22.90
CA LYS A 386 -4.08 -9.64 24.16
C LYS A 386 -2.77 -10.25 24.64
N ILE A 387 -1.79 -9.39 24.92
CA ILE A 387 -0.48 -9.77 25.46
C ILE A 387 -0.50 -9.50 26.97
N SER A 388 -0.48 -10.56 27.79
CA SER A 388 -0.56 -10.44 29.26
C SER A 388 0.68 -11.03 29.92
N SER A 389 1.31 -10.27 30.82
CA SER A 389 2.49 -10.70 31.57
C SER A 389 2.40 -10.26 33.03
N SER A 390 3.02 -11.02 33.92
CA SER A 390 3.28 -10.60 35.31
C SER A 390 4.65 -9.91 35.46
N LEU A 391 5.46 -9.85 34.40
CA LEU A 391 6.74 -9.15 34.40
C LEU A 391 6.50 -7.65 34.55
N ASN A 392 7.19 -7.01 35.48
CA ASN A 392 7.19 -5.56 35.61
C ASN A 392 8.04 -4.96 34.48
N LEU A 393 7.42 -4.11 33.66
CA LEU A 393 8.04 -3.43 32.51
C LEU A 393 8.43 -1.97 32.82
N ASP A 394 8.30 -1.52 34.07
CA ASP A 394 8.61 -0.13 34.46
C ASP A 394 10.11 0.15 34.47
N ALA A 395 10.90 -0.89 34.68
CA ALA A 395 12.32 -0.83 34.49
C ALA A 395 12.61 -0.93 32.98
N ASN A 396 13.27 0.07 32.40
CA ASN A 396 13.67 0.14 30.98
C ASN A 396 14.57 -1.03 30.51
N ASN A 397 14.84 -2.01 31.37
CA ASN A 397 15.61 -3.21 31.09
C ASN A 397 14.73 -4.46 30.89
N SER A 398 13.40 -4.36 30.90
CA SER A 398 12.50 -5.49 30.74
C SER A 398 11.60 -5.33 29.52
N VAL A 399 11.44 -6.38 28.72
CA VAL A 399 10.61 -6.36 27.51
C VAL A 399 9.86 -7.67 27.32
N LEU A 400 8.69 -7.59 26.67
CA LEU A 400 8.01 -8.75 26.11
C LEU A 400 8.27 -8.78 24.60
N LEU A 401 8.66 -9.93 24.09
CA LEU A 401 8.81 -10.20 22.66
C LEU A 401 7.66 -11.08 22.21
N VAL A 402 6.93 -10.65 21.18
CA VAL A 402 5.96 -11.47 20.46
C VAL A 402 6.37 -11.50 19.00
N GLN A 403 6.47 -12.68 18.39
CA GLN A 403 6.98 -12.81 17.02
C GLN A 403 6.24 -13.86 16.20
N THR A 404 6.28 -13.70 14.87
CA THR A 404 5.74 -14.69 13.94
C THR A 404 6.58 -15.98 13.96
N THR A 405 5.94 -17.14 13.81
CA THR A 405 6.64 -18.44 13.72
C THR A 405 7.20 -18.71 12.33
N SER A 406 6.56 -18.17 11.30
CA SER A 406 7.03 -18.22 9.92
C SER A 406 7.80 -16.94 9.56
N SER A 407 8.73 -17.09 8.61
CA SER A 407 9.43 -15.98 7.98
C SER A 407 8.76 -15.59 6.67
N GLY A 408 8.65 -14.29 6.41
CA GLY A 408 8.36 -13.72 5.11
C GLY A 408 9.62 -13.58 4.27
N TYR A 409 9.47 -13.49 2.95
CA TYR A 409 10.56 -13.24 2.02
C TYR A 409 10.48 -11.82 1.48
N PHE A 410 11.60 -11.11 1.52
CA PHE A 410 11.73 -9.71 1.14
C PHE A 410 12.80 -9.59 0.05
N ILE A 411 12.52 -8.74 -0.94
CA ILE A 411 13.45 -8.35 -2.00
C ILE A 411 14.15 -7.07 -1.56
N GLU A 412 15.46 -6.93 -1.80
CA GLU A 412 16.22 -5.71 -1.49
C GLU A 412 15.66 -4.44 -2.17
N ASN A 413 15.96 -3.28 -1.57
CA ASN A 413 15.58 -1.96 -2.08
C ASN A 413 14.10 -1.84 -2.44
N SER A 414 13.25 -2.58 -1.73
CA SER A 414 11.81 -2.63 -1.99
C SER A 414 11.06 -2.02 -0.83
N ALA A 415 9.99 -1.29 -1.15
CA ALA A 415 9.13 -0.67 -0.17
C ALA A 415 8.03 -1.64 0.29
N TYR A 416 7.78 -1.61 1.60
CA TYR A 416 6.73 -2.38 2.26
C TYR A 416 6.06 -1.50 3.32
N LYS A 417 4.90 -1.93 3.79
CA LYS A 417 4.20 -1.29 4.90
C LYS A 417 3.70 -2.31 5.90
N ILE A 418 3.76 -1.96 7.18
CA ILE A 418 3.08 -2.68 8.26
C ILE A 418 1.83 -1.88 8.61
N THR A 419 0.67 -2.52 8.61
CA THR A 419 -0.56 -1.96 9.19
C THR A 419 -0.92 -2.71 10.45
N ILE A 420 -1.36 -2.00 11.49
CA ILE A 420 -1.69 -2.58 12.79
C ILE A 420 -2.80 -1.79 13.47
N ASP A 421 -3.79 -2.51 13.99
CA ASP A 421 -4.71 -2.00 15.00
C ASP A 421 -4.18 -2.36 16.39
N ALA A 422 -4.23 -1.40 17.31
CA ALA A 422 -3.75 -1.62 18.67
C ALA A 422 -4.57 -0.88 19.73
N LEU A 423 -4.52 -1.40 20.95
CA LEU A 423 -5.11 -0.78 22.13
C LEU A 423 -4.08 -0.84 23.23
N ALA A 424 -3.64 0.32 23.67
CA ALA A 424 -2.70 0.49 24.77
C ALA A 424 -3.46 0.81 26.05
N THR A 425 -3.14 0.09 27.12
CA THR A 425 -3.60 0.40 28.48
C THR A 425 -2.41 0.71 29.37
N ARG A 426 -2.42 1.90 29.97
CA ARG A 426 -1.41 2.32 30.93
C ARG A 426 -1.61 1.57 32.24
N THR A 427 -0.58 0.84 32.66
CA THR A 427 -0.57 0.10 33.93
C THR A 427 0.17 0.83 35.05
N THR A 428 1.08 1.74 34.70
CA THR A 428 1.93 2.49 35.64
C THR A 428 2.04 3.96 35.26
N THR A 429 3.05 4.70 35.71
CA THR A 429 3.21 6.12 35.35
C THR A 429 3.88 6.33 33.99
N ALA A 430 4.52 5.30 33.43
CA ALA A 430 5.17 5.39 32.13
C ALA A 430 4.13 5.33 30.99
N ASP A 431 4.39 6.06 29.91
CA ASP A 431 3.62 5.93 28.68
C ASP A 431 3.77 4.51 28.12
N PRO A 432 2.68 3.81 27.77
CA PRO A 432 2.75 2.54 27.05
C PRO A 432 3.47 2.69 25.72
N VAL A 433 4.41 1.78 25.43
CA VAL A 433 5.17 1.74 24.18
C VAL A 433 5.21 0.32 23.62
N LEU A 434 4.86 0.21 22.34
CA LEU A 434 4.98 -0.99 21.53
C LEU A 434 5.91 -0.67 20.35
N SER A 435 7.08 -1.29 20.32
CA SER A 435 7.98 -1.18 19.18
C SER A 435 7.80 -2.32 18.19
N VAL A 436 7.92 -2.00 16.91
CA VAL A 436 7.83 -2.96 15.81
C VAL A 436 9.21 -3.12 15.19
N TYR A 437 9.65 -4.37 15.09
CA TYR A 437 10.94 -4.76 14.53
C TYR A 437 10.75 -5.81 13.44
N LEU A 438 11.70 -5.86 12.51
CA LEU A 438 11.90 -6.99 11.62
C LEU A 438 13.29 -7.57 11.83
N SER A 439 13.39 -8.90 11.91
CA SER A 439 14.67 -9.60 12.13
C SER A 439 14.86 -10.69 11.09
N GLY A 440 16.08 -10.89 10.62
CA GLY A 440 16.40 -11.97 9.69
C GLY A 440 17.52 -11.60 8.73
N SER A 441 17.68 -12.38 7.66
CA SER A 441 18.70 -12.11 6.65
C SER A 441 18.40 -10.88 5.79
N ALA A 442 17.14 -10.43 5.73
CA ALA A 442 16.75 -9.17 5.09
C ALA A 442 16.88 -7.94 6.00
N PHE A 443 16.99 -8.12 7.32
CA PHE A 443 16.93 -7.06 8.33
C PHE A 443 17.97 -7.27 9.42
N TYR A 444 19.16 -6.69 9.22
CA TYR A 444 20.22 -6.77 10.21
C TYR A 444 19.98 -5.84 11.39
N ALA A 445 20.46 -6.28 12.56
CA ALA A 445 20.37 -5.51 13.78
C ALA A 445 21.21 -4.23 13.69
N ASN A 446 20.59 -3.08 13.94
CA ASN A 446 21.31 -1.83 14.03
C ASN A 446 22.14 -1.83 15.33
N PRO A 447 23.48 -1.73 15.28
CA PRO A 447 24.32 -1.80 16.46
C PRO A 447 24.14 -0.60 17.39
N THR A 448 23.52 0.50 16.92
CA THR A 448 23.27 1.71 17.72
C THR A 448 21.90 1.70 18.43
N ASP A 449 21.04 0.75 18.09
CA ASP A 449 19.74 0.60 18.74
C ASP A 449 19.90 0.01 20.14
N TYR A 450 19.27 0.64 21.13
CA TYR A 450 19.41 0.29 22.55
C TYR A 450 19.03 -1.17 22.84
N PHE A 451 17.91 -1.64 22.30
CA PHE A 451 17.45 -3.00 22.55
C PHE A 451 18.32 -4.05 21.88
N ASN A 452 18.87 -3.74 20.71
CA ASN A 452 19.90 -4.58 20.11
C ASN A 452 21.20 -4.64 20.91
N GLN A 453 21.45 -3.77 21.90
CA GLN A 453 22.62 -3.84 22.77
C GLN A 453 22.33 -4.55 24.11
N GLU A 454 21.16 -4.27 24.70
CA GLU A 454 20.85 -4.60 26.10
C GLU A 454 20.35 -6.04 26.32
N PHE A 455 19.86 -6.70 25.28
CA PHE A 455 19.20 -8.01 25.39
C PHE A 455 20.04 -9.15 24.80
N PRO A 456 19.81 -10.40 25.25
CA PRO A 456 20.61 -11.55 24.82
C PRO A 456 20.35 -11.94 23.36
N VAL A 457 19.24 -11.46 22.79
CA VAL A 457 18.85 -11.64 21.40
C VAL A 457 18.95 -10.30 20.67
N LYS A 458 19.29 -10.35 19.39
CA LYS A 458 19.24 -9.18 18.52
C LYS A 458 17.87 -9.13 17.84
N PHE A 459 17.14 -8.04 18.04
CA PHE A 459 15.77 -7.87 17.54
C PHE A 459 15.72 -7.42 16.07
N GLY A 460 16.86 -7.08 15.46
CA GLY A 460 16.92 -6.71 14.05
C GLY A 460 16.71 -5.21 13.84
N LYS A 461 16.05 -4.84 12.74
CA LYS A 461 15.83 -3.44 12.37
C LYS A 461 14.54 -2.93 13.03
N ARG A 462 14.63 -1.82 13.78
CA ARG A 462 13.46 -1.12 14.30
C ARG A 462 12.73 -0.43 13.16
N ILE A 463 11.45 -0.72 13.00
CA ILE A 463 10.59 -0.18 11.94
C ILE A 463 9.81 1.04 12.43
N GLY A 464 9.30 0.98 13.65
CA GLY A 464 8.57 2.08 14.26
C GLY A 464 8.16 1.79 15.70
N GLU A 465 7.44 2.74 16.30
CA GLU A 465 6.85 2.60 17.63
C GLU A 465 5.43 3.16 17.65
N LEU A 466 4.57 2.55 18.47
CA LEU A 466 3.30 3.10 18.90
C LEU A 466 3.47 3.52 20.36
N ARG A 467 3.20 4.79 20.65
CA ARG A 467 3.30 5.37 22.00
C ARG A 467 1.97 5.96 22.42
N SER A 468 1.44 5.50 23.56
CA SER A 468 0.19 6.03 24.13
C SER A 468 0.47 7.18 25.09
N THR A 469 -0.27 8.28 24.92
CA THR A 469 -0.27 9.40 25.87
C THR A 469 -1.47 9.35 26.83
N GLY A 470 -2.48 8.54 26.52
CA GLY A 470 -3.64 8.29 27.36
C GLY A 470 -3.54 7.01 28.21
N ASP A 471 -4.42 6.89 29.20
CA ASP A 471 -4.52 5.70 30.05
C ASP A 471 -5.10 4.50 29.29
N ASN A 472 -5.98 4.77 28.32
CA ASN A 472 -6.53 3.78 27.41
C ASN A 472 -6.65 4.43 26.03
N GLN A 473 -5.73 4.12 25.13
CA GLN A 473 -5.66 4.73 23.80
C GLN A 473 -5.75 3.67 22.72
N ARG A 474 -6.67 3.88 21.78
CA ARG A 474 -6.83 3.06 20.59
C ARG A 474 -6.05 3.66 19.42
N PHE A 475 -5.45 2.78 18.64
CA PHE A 475 -4.75 3.04 17.40
C PHE A 475 -5.44 2.21 16.32
N ASP A 476 -5.94 2.88 15.28
CA ASP A 476 -6.61 2.22 14.15
C ASP A 476 -5.81 2.51 12.87
N ASP A 477 -5.54 1.47 12.08
CA ASP A 477 -4.87 1.52 10.77
C ASP A 477 -3.51 2.26 10.82
N VAL A 478 -2.70 2.02 11.86
CA VAL A 478 -1.37 2.64 11.94
C VAL A 478 -0.48 2.05 10.87
N VAL A 479 -0.02 2.91 9.95
CA VAL A 479 0.87 2.53 8.85
C VAL A 479 2.32 2.84 9.22
N LEU A 480 3.18 1.82 9.21
CA LEU A 480 4.63 1.94 9.35
C LEU A 480 5.31 1.53 8.04
N ASN A 481 5.80 2.51 7.29
CA ASN A 481 6.49 2.28 6.03
C ASN A 481 7.96 1.94 6.25
N PHE A 482 8.49 0.98 5.50
CA PHE A 482 9.90 0.61 5.56
C PHE A 482 10.43 0.08 4.23
N GLU A 483 11.76 0.00 4.15
CA GLU A 483 12.47 -0.59 3.03
C GLU A 483 13.39 -1.71 3.53
N SER A 484 13.42 -2.78 2.77
CA SER A 484 14.37 -3.88 2.91
C SER A 484 15.74 -3.48 2.38
N GLU A 485 16.79 -3.77 3.14
CA GLU A 485 18.17 -3.47 2.73
C GLU A 485 18.78 -4.61 1.93
N TYR A 486 18.28 -5.83 2.14
CA TYR A 486 18.80 -7.05 1.55
C TYR A 486 17.67 -7.99 1.14
N THR A 487 17.95 -8.80 0.13
CA THR A 487 17.07 -9.89 -0.27
C THR A 487 17.22 -11.04 0.71
N GLY A 488 16.13 -11.49 1.32
CA GLY A 488 16.19 -12.55 2.33
C GLY A 488 14.91 -12.78 3.11
N ASN A 489 15.03 -13.62 4.14
CA ASN A 489 13.92 -13.92 5.04
C ASN A 489 13.88 -12.92 6.19
N GLY A 490 12.68 -12.61 6.66
CA GLY A 490 12.43 -11.76 7.82
C GLY A 490 11.27 -12.28 8.68
N THR A 491 11.34 -12.08 9.98
CA THR A 491 10.27 -12.35 10.94
C THR A 491 9.80 -11.02 11.55
N LEU A 492 8.50 -10.92 11.82
CA LEU A 492 7.92 -9.74 12.47
C LEU A 492 8.00 -9.90 13.98
N LEU A 493 8.50 -8.86 14.64
CA LEU A 493 8.66 -8.79 16.09
C LEU A 493 7.89 -7.58 16.64
N LEU A 494 7.09 -7.84 17.66
CA LEU A 494 6.42 -6.86 18.49
C LEU A 494 7.08 -6.85 19.86
N ILE A 495 7.65 -5.71 20.24
CA ILE A 495 8.36 -5.52 21.50
C ILE A 495 7.52 -4.62 22.40
N VAL A 496 6.93 -5.20 23.45
CA VAL A 496 6.24 -4.42 24.48
C VAL A 496 7.28 -3.91 25.47
N GLU A 497 7.50 -2.60 25.48
CA GLU A 497 8.43 -1.95 26.40
C GLU A 497 7.75 -1.52 27.69
N SER A 498 6.46 -1.17 27.61
CA SER A 498 5.67 -0.70 28.75
C SER A 498 4.17 -0.78 28.46
N GLY A 499 3.38 -0.84 29.53
CA GLY A 499 1.92 -0.95 29.47
C GLY A 499 1.40 -2.34 29.05
N GLU A 500 0.08 -2.46 29.01
CA GLU A 500 -0.61 -3.62 28.43
C GLU A 500 -1.07 -3.31 27.00
N TRP A 501 -0.91 -4.28 26.10
CA TRP A 501 -1.26 -4.11 24.69
C TRP A 501 -2.19 -5.23 24.19
N GLN A 502 -3.17 -4.81 23.39
CA GLN A 502 -3.89 -5.69 22.47
C GLN A 502 -3.56 -5.25 21.06
N VAL A 503 -3.37 -6.21 20.15
CA VAL A 503 -3.08 -5.95 18.74
C VAL A 503 -4.00 -6.77 17.85
N ALA A 504 -4.41 -6.23 16.70
CA ALA A 504 -5.29 -6.85 15.74
C ALA A 504 -4.93 -6.42 14.31
N ASP A 505 -5.44 -7.17 13.32
CA ASP A 505 -5.30 -6.89 11.88
C ASP A 505 -3.88 -6.48 11.47
N ILE A 506 -2.90 -7.27 11.89
CA ILE A 506 -1.50 -7.00 11.56
C ILE A 506 -1.23 -7.49 10.14
N ARG A 507 -0.89 -6.57 9.24
CA ARG A 507 -0.56 -6.90 7.85
C ARG A 507 0.80 -6.36 7.48
N VAL A 508 1.59 -7.15 6.76
CA VAL A 508 2.84 -6.67 6.17
C VAL A 508 2.72 -6.87 4.69
N THR A 509 2.47 -5.81 3.95
CA THR A 509 2.23 -5.92 2.52
C THR A 509 3.36 -5.27 1.75
N THR A 510 3.51 -5.69 0.49
CA THR A 510 4.22 -4.84 -0.48
C THR A 510 3.53 -3.50 -0.58
N ASP A 511 4.33 -2.46 -0.80
CA ASP A 511 3.81 -1.12 -0.93
C ASP A 511 3.23 -0.92 -2.34
N ASN A 512 2.01 -0.41 -2.40
CA ASN A 512 1.25 -0.15 -3.64
C ASN A 512 0.54 1.20 -3.51
N ASP A 513 1.34 2.24 -3.27
CA ASP A 513 0.86 3.62 -3.25
C ASP A 513 0.24 3.97 -4.61
N ALA A 514 -0.72 4.90 -4.63
CA ALA A 514 -1.41 5.25 -5.88
C ALA A 514 -0.42 5.68 -6.98
N GLY A 515 -0.39 4.93 -8.09
CA GLY A 515 0.51 5.17 -9.21
C GLY A 515 1.92 4.56 -9.06
N TYR A 516 2.14 3.72 -8.05
CA TYR A 516 3.41 3.03 -7.82
C TYR A 516 3.19 1.53 -7.70
N SER A 517 3.93 0.76 -8.50
CA SER A 517 3.81 -0.69 -8.51
C SER A 517 4.61 -1.33 -7.37
N PRO A 518 4.08 -2.37 -6.70
CA PRO A 518 4.86 -3.15 -5.75
C PRO A 518 6.00 -3.88 -6.46
N ASN A 519 7.18 -3.92 -5.85
CA ASN A 519 8.35 -4.56 -6.47
C ASN A 519 8.27 -6.10 -6.48
N TYR A 520 7.35 -6.68 -5.73
CA TYR A 520 7.16 -8.12 -5.61
C TYR A 520 5.67 -8.48 -5.62
N THR A 521 5.33 -9.59 -6.27
CA THR A 521 4.01 -10.21 -6.16
C THR A 521 4.10 -11.71 -6.34
N ARG A 522 3.04 -12.42 -5.93
CA ARG A 522 2.89 -13.86 -6.17
C ARG A 522 1.49 -14.19 -6.67
N ILE A 523 1.43 -15.12 -7.62
CA ILE A 523 0.23 -15.50 -8.34
C ILE A 523 0.09 -17.02 -8.31
N LYS A 524 -1.11 -17.52 -8.04
CA LYS A 524 -1.47 -18.94 -8.19
C LYS A 524 -2.38 -19.08 -9.40
N THR A 525 -1.94 -19.81 -10.43
CA THR A 525 -2.69 -20.01 -11.67
C THR A 525 -2.97 -21.48 -11.90
N PRO A 526 -4.23 -21.91 -12.12
CA PRO A 526 -4.52 -23.30 -12.48
C PRO A 526 -3.96 -23.62 -13.86
N ILE A 527 -3.30 -24.77 -14.00
CA ILE A 527 -2.79 -25.25 -15.29
C ILE A 527 -3.67 -26.39 -15.76
N GLN A 528 -4.13 -26.30 -17.01
CA GLN A 528 -4.90 -27.35 -17.63
C GLN A 528 -3.97 -28.53 -17.94
N THR A 529 -4.19 -29.67 -17.28
CA THR A 529 -3.44 -30.89 -17.55
C THR A 529 -3.97 -31.53 -18.84
N THR A 530 -3.44 -31.15 -20.01
CA THR A 530 -3.67 -31.94 -21.22
C THR A 530 -3.05 -33.33 -21.04
N HIS A 531 -3.75 -34.39 -21.44
CA HIS A 531 -3.37 -35.81 -21.25
C HIS A 531 -2.07 -36.24 -21.98
N LYS A 532 -0.93 -35.61 -21.66
CA LYS A 532 0.39 -35.95 -22.16
C LYS A 532 1.37 -35.96 -21.00
N ILE A 533 1.94 -37.13 -20.73
CA ILE A 533 3.03 -37.30 -19.75
C ILE A 533 4.27 -36.53 -20.21
N ASN A 534 5.00 -35.90 -19.27
CA ASN A 534 6.27 -35.19 -19.50
C ASN A 534 6.18 -33.94 -20.39
N ASN A 535 5.09 -33.18 -20.29
CA ASN A 535 4.95 -31.92 -21.02
C ASN A 535 5.78 -30.80 -20.37
N GLN A 536 6.56 -30.08 -21.16
CA GLN A 536 7.31 -28.90 -20.72
C GLN A 536 6.52 -27.65 -21.08
N ILE A 537 6.16 -26.87 -20.08
CA ILE A 537 5.37 -25.64 -20.24
C ILE A 537 6.29 -24.44 -20.02
N SER A 538 6.32 -23.56 -21.00
CA SER A 538 6.96 -22.25 -20.90
C SER A 538 5.93 -21.21 -20.44
N PHE A 539 6.37 -20.25 -19.63
CA PHE A 539 5.53 -19.16 -19.12
C PHE A 539 6.01 -17.82 -19.68
N LYS A 540 5.07 -16.90 -19.90
CA LYS A 540 5.34 -15.51 -20.26
C LYS A 540 4.41 -14.62 -19.45
N ALA A 541 4.97 -13.60 -18.79
CA ALA A 541 4.20 -12.54 -18.15
C ALA A 541 4.25 -11.28 -19.03
N GLU A 542 3.11 -10.60 -19.15
CA GLU A 542 3.00 -9.27 -19.75
C GLU A 542 2.40 -8.31 -18.73
N TYR A 543 2.99 -7.13 -18.63
CA TYR A 543 2.62 -6.07 -17.69
C TYR A 543 1.81 -5.02 -18.43
N TYR A 544 0.82 -4.43 -17.78
CA TYR A 544 -0.07 -3.45 -18.41
C TYR A 544 -0.38 -2.30 -17.46
N ASN A 545 -0.36 -1.07 -17.98
CA ASN A 545 -0.83 0.10 -17.25
C ASN A 545 -2.37 0.14 -17.21
N VAL A 546 -2.94 1.11 -16.47
CA VAL A 546 -4.40 1.22 -16.29
C VAL A 546 -5.13 1.53 -17.61
N ALA A 547 -4.44 2.07 -18.62
CA ALA A 547 -4.98 2.30 -19.96
C ALA A 547 -4.96 1.03 -20.84
N GLY A 548 -4.35 -0.06 -20.38
CA GLY A 548 -4.20 -1.31 -21.13
C GLY A 548 -3.03 -1.28 -22.13
N GLU A 549 -2.11 -0.34 -21.99
CA GLU A 549 -0.85 -0.31 -22.73
C GLU A 549 0.17 -1.20 -22.02
N ARG A 550 1.00 -1.88 -22.82
CA ARG A 550 1.95 -2.89 -22.34
C ARG A 550 3.28 -2.27 -21.97
#